data_AF-A0A5S3WVB6-F1
#
_entry.id   AF-A0A5S3WVB6-F1
#
_cell.length_a   1.000
_cell.length_b   1.000
_cell.length_c   1.000
_cell.angle_alpha   90.00
_cell.angle_beta   90.00
_cell.angle_gamma   90.00
#
_symmetry.space_group_name_H-M   'P 1'
#
loop_
_entity.id
_entity.type
_entity.pdbx_description
1 polymer ?
#
loop_
_entity_poly.entity_id
_entity_poly.type
_entity_poly.pdbx_seq_one_letter_code
_entity_poly.pdbx_strand_id
1 'polypeptide(L)'
;MENSNAGAIVVFIVAAFPCLVGAYLIGVKHCMFLIAGWDPEKYHSHNAIAQIFGWGLFVGGLMMSAAALLDYLGLFGEEQSAILILAGAVAVIATGFYCNVKFRIKPE
;
A
#
# COMPACT_ATOMS: atom_id res chain seq x y z
N MET A 1 9.18 16.55 21.62
CA MET A 1 10.10 16.14 20.53
C MET A 1 10.44 14.66 20.59
N GLU A 2 10.79 14.06 21.73
CA GLU A 2 11.07 12.61 21.82
C GLU A 2 9.91 11.70 21.34
N ASN A 3 8.66 12.04 21.69
CA ASN A 3 7.50 11.20 21.31
C ASN A 3 7.17 11.21 19.81
N SER A 4 7.45 12.31 19.09
CA SER A 4 7.15 12.43 17.64
C SER A 4 8.16 11.62 16.81
N ASN A 5 9.44 11.63 17.21
CA ASN A 5 10.47 10.83 16.53
C ASN A 5 10.19 9.33 16.61
N ALA A 6 9.73 8.83 17.75
CA ALA A 6 9.34 7.43 17.90
C ALA A 6 8.12 7.07 17.02
N GLY A 7 7.13 7.97 16.94
CA GLY A 7 5.94 7.80 16.09
C GLY A 7 6.30 7.65 14.61
N ALA A 8 7.12 8.56 14.08
CA ALA A 8 7.58 8.52 12.69
C ALA A 8 8.31 7.19 12.34
N ILE A 9 9.19 6.73 13.24
CA ILE A 9 9.92 5.46 13.05
C ILE A 9 8.96 4.27 13.02
N VAL A 10 7.98 4.24 13.94
CA VAL A 10 6.97 3.19 13.99
C VAL A 10 6.14 3.17 12.70
N VAL A 11 5.67 4.32 12.22
CA VAL A 11 4.92 4.43 10.96
C VAL A 11 5.75 3.91 9.79
N PHE A 12 7.03 4.27 9.72
CA PHE A 12 7.89 3.80 8.65
C PHE A 12 8.08 2.28 8.67
N ILE A 13 8.43 1.71 9.82
CA ILE A 13 8.74 0.27 9.94
C ILE A 13 7.49 -0.60 9.81
N VAL A 14 6.35 -0.18 10.38
CA VAL A 14 5.15 -1.02 10.48
C VAL A 14 4.21 -0.82 9.29
N ALA A 15 4.17 0.37 8.69
CA ALA A 15 3.26 0.66 7.59
C ALA A 15 4.01 0.81 6.26
N ALA A 16 4.92 1.77 6.16
CA ALA A 16 5.53 2.12 4.89
C ALA A 16 6.41 1.00 4.32
N PHE A 17 7.29 0.44 5.14
CA PHE A 17 8.25 -0.57 4.73
C PHE A 17 7.58 -1.88 4.25
N PRO A 18 6.60 -2.48 4.96
CA PRO A 18 5.87 -3.64 4.47
C PRO A 18 5.11 -3.38 3.17
N CYS A 19 4.55 -2.17 2.99
CA CYS A 19 3.92 -1.79 1.73
C CYS A 19 4.92 -1.75 0.58
N LEU A 20 6.11 -1.15 0.77
CA LEU A 20 7.15 -1.10 -0.26
C LEU A 20 7.72 -2.49 -0.59
N VAL A 21 7.94 -3.33 0.42
CA VAL A 21 8.36 -4.72 0.22
C VAL A 21 7.27 -5.49 -0.53
N GLY A 22 6.01 -5.35 -0.11
CA GLY A 22 4.86 -5.95 -0.78
C GLY A 22 4.71 -5.47 -2.23
N ALA A 23 4.97 -4.20 -2.50
CA ALA A 23 4.96 -3.64 -3.85
C ALA A 23 5.98 -4.34 -4.75
N TYR A 24 7.18 -4.60 -4.25
CA TYR A 24 8.20 -5.35 -4.99
C TYR A 24 7.81 -6.82 -5.17
N LEU A 25 7.42 -7.50 -4.09
CA LEU A 25 7.11 -8.93 -4.13
C LEU A 25 5.86 -9.22 -4.99
N ILE A 26 4.82 -8.41 -4.87
CA ILE A 26 3.58 -8.60 -5.64
C ILE A 26 3.72 -8.00 -7.03
N GLY A 27 4.16 -6.74 -7.13
CA GLY A 27 4.20 -6.00 -8.40
C GLY A 27 5.27 -6.47 -9.38
N VAL A 28 6.44 -6.87 -8.88
CA VAL A 28 7.58 -7.25 -9.72
C VAL A 28 7.81 -8.76 -9.72
N LYS A 29 7.76 -9.40 -8.54
CA LYS A 29 7.97 -10.85 -8.41
C LYS A 29 6.70 -11.67 -8.59
N HIS A 30 5.55 -11.03 -8.77
CA HIS A 30 4.25 -11.70 -8.98
C HIS A 30 3.90 -12.70 -7.87
N CYS A 31 4.35 -12.47 -6.64
CA CYS A 31 4.03 -13.28 -5.46
C CYS A 31 2.59 -13.05 -4.97
N MET A 32 1.61 -13.33 -5.82
CA MET A 32 0.18 -13.05 -5.62
C MET A 32 -0.42 -13.77 -4.39
N PHE A 33 0.18 -14.88 -3.97
CA PHE A 33 -0.22 -15.61 -2.76
C PHE A 33 -0.06 -14.79 -1.47
N LEU A 34 0.70 -13.67 -1.50
CA LEU A 34 0.82 -12.74 -0.39
C LEU A 34 -0.42 -11.84 -0.23
N ILE A 35 -1.27 -11.74 -1.26
CA ILE A 35 -2.53 -11.02 -1.17
C ILE A 35 -3.51 -11.89 -0.37
N ALA A 36 -3.97 -11.37 0.76
CA ALA A 36 -4.93 -12.08 1.60
C ALA A 36 -6.20 -12.43 0.80
N GLY A 37 -6.61 -13.70 0.86
CA GLY A 37 -7.79 -14.20 0.14
C GLY A 37 -7.59 -14.35 -1.37
N TRP A 38 -6.34 -14.33 -1.86
CA TRP A 38 -6.05 -14.59 -3.27
C TRP A 38 -6.49 -15.99 -3.69
N ASP A 39 -7.21 -16.04 -4.81
CA ASP A 39 -7.69 -17.26 -5.43
C ASP A 39 -7.59 -17.10 -6.96
N PRO A 40 -6.71 -17.87 -7.63
CA PRO A 40 -6.47 -17.70 -9.05
C PRO A 40 -7.70 -18.03 -9.91
N GLU A 41 -8.61 -18.89 -9.42
CA GLU A 41 -9.81 -19.29 -10.17
C GLU A 41 -10.84 -18.16 -10.27
N LYS A 42 -10.75 -17.14 -9.42
CA LYS A 42 -11.69 -16.01 -9.40
C LYS A 42 -11.38 -14.94 -10.45
N TYR A 43 -10.20 -14.94 -11.07
CA TYR A 43 -9.71 -13.83 -11.89
C TYR A 43 -9.09 -14.28 -13.20
N HIS A 44 -9.30 -13.52 -14.27
CA HIS A 44 -8.82 -13.88 -15.63
C HIS A 44 -7.46 -13.28 -16.01
N SER A 45 -6.92 -12.31 -15.25
CA SER A 45 -5.64 -11.66 -15.59
C SER A 45 -4.78 -11.38 -14.35
N HIS A 46 -4.02 -12.38 -13.91
CA HIS A 46 -3.22 -12.29 -12.68
C HIS A 46 -2.05 -11.31 -12.80
N ASN A 47 -1.37 -11.27 -13.94
CA ASN A 47 -0.21 -10.38 -14.15
C ASN A 47 -0.62 -8.90 -14.11
N ALA A 48 -1.77 -8.56 -14.68
CA ALA A 48 -2.29 -7.19 -14.64
C ALA A 48 -2.66 -6.78 -13.21
N ILE A 49 -3.32 -7.67 -12.45
CA ILE A 49 -3.65 -7.44 -11.04
C ILE A 49 -2.36 -7.21 -10.23
N ALA A 50 -1.36 -8.07 -10.43
CA ALA A 50 -0.07 -7.97 -9.75
C ALA A 50 0.55 -6.58 -9.94
N GLN A 51 0.65 -6.11 -11.19
CA GLN A 51 1.23 -4.80 -11.52
C GLN A 51 0.41 -3.64 -10.95
N ILE A 52 -0.91 -3.64 -11.13
CA ILE A 52 -1.77 -2.53 -10.67
C ILE A 52 -1.81 -2.46 -9.14
N PHE A 53 -1.99 -3.61 -8.47
CA PHE A 53 -2.00 -3.67 -7.02
C PHE A 53 -0.62 -3.35 -6.44
N GLY A 54 0.46 -3.86 -7.06
CA GLY A 54 1.84 -3.53 -6.72
C GLY A 54 2.12 -2.03 -6.82
N TRP A 55 1.64 -1.34 -7.85
CA TRP A 55 1.72 0.12 -7.95
C TRP A 55 0.94 0.83 -6.84
N GLY A 56 -0.24 0.33 -6.48
CA GLY A 56 -0.99 0.86 -5.33
C GLY A 56 -0.21 0.75 -4.02
N LEU A 57 0.40 -0.41 -3.75
CA LEU A 57 1.28 -0.63 -2.60
C LEU A 57 2.51 0.27 -2.64
N PHE A 58 3.11 0.48 -3.81
CA PHE A 58 4.28 1.33 -3.97
C PHE A 58 3.94 2.80 -3.66
N VAL A 59 2.89 3.32 -4.29
CA VAL A 59 2.43 4.70 -4.08
C VAL A 59 2.00 4.90 -2.63
N GLY A 60 1.23 3.97 -2.06
CA GLY A 60 0.83 4.02 -0.65
C GLY A 60 2.02 4.00 0.30
N GLY A 61 2.99 3.11 0.07
CA GLY A 61 4.22 3.03 0.85
C GLY A 61 5.09 4.28 0.75
N LEU A 62 5.18 4.90 -0.44
CA LEU A 62 5.87 6.18 -0.62
C LEU A 62 5.17 7.32 0.13
N MET A 63 3.84 7.39 0.10
CA MET A 63 3.08 8.41 0.83
C MET A 63 3.26 8.28 2.34
N MET A 64 3.21 7.05 2.87
CA MET A 64 3.46 6.79 4.30
C MET A 64 4.92 7.06 4.69
N SER A 65 5.88 6.76 3.79
CA SER A 65 7.30 7.10 4.00
C SER A 65 7.50 8.62 4.05
N ALA A 66 6.85 9.35 3.15
CA ALA A 66 6.87 10.80 3.13
C ALA A 66 6.24 11.39 4.38
N ALA A 67 5.11 10.84 4.84
CA ALA A 67 4.46 11.25 6.09
C ALA A 67 5.42 11.10 7.28
N ALA A 68 6.02 9.92 7.45
CA ALA A 68 6.99 9.66 8.50
C ALA A 68 8.23 10.58 8.42
N LEU A 69 8.77 10.80 7.22
CA LEU A 69 9.92 11.67 7.04
C LEU A 69 9.60 13.14 7.35
N LEU A 70 8.47 13.65 6.88
CA LEU A 70 8.05 15.03 7.10
C LEU A 70 7.69 15.30 8.57
N ASP A 71 7.09 14.32 9.24
CA ASP A 71 6.84 14.34 10.69
C ASP A 71 8.16 14.38 11.48
N TYR A 72 9.11 13.50 11.12
CA TYR A 72 10.45 13.45 11.74
C TYR A 72 11.23 14.77 11.58
N LEU A 73 11.09 15.43 10.44
CA LEU A 73 11.70 16.75 10.19
C LEU A 73 10.95 17.90 10.89
N GLY A 74 9.81 17.64 11.53
CA GLY A 74 8.96 18.65 12.16
C GLY A 74 8.29 19.59 11.15
N LEU A 75 8.18 19.19 9.88
CA LEU A 75 7.56 19.98 8.83
C LEU A 75 6.04 19.80 8.81
N PHE A 76 5.57 18.63 9.23
CA PHE A 76 4.15 18.31 9.37
C PHE A 76 3.77 18.21 10.84
N GLY A 77 2.53 18.60 11.14
CA GLY A 77 1.88 18.24 12.39
C GLY A 77 1.17 16.89 12.26
N GLU A 78 0.67 16.41 13.39
CA GLU A 78 0.02 15.10 13.49
C GLU A 78 -1.16 14.95 12.51
N GLU A 79 -1.95 16.00 12.31
CA GLU A 79 -3.09 15.99 11.39
C GLU A 79 -2.66 15.80 9.93
N GLN A 80 -1.62 16.51 9.48
CA GLN A 80 -1.14 16.41 8.10
C GLN A 80 -0.51 15.03 7.83
N SER A 81 0.25 14.51 8.80
CA SER A 81 0.81 13.16 8.77
C SER A 81 -0.29 12.10 8.67
N ALA A 82 -1.34 12.22 9.48
CA ALA A 82 -2.48 11.30 9.47
C ALA A 82 -3.24 11.32 8.12
N ILE A 83 -3.48 12.51 7.56
CA ILE A 83 -4.14 12.64 6.24
C ILE A 83 -3.33 11.94 5.15
N LEU A 84 -2.00 12.09 5.16
CA LEU A 84 -1.14 11.49 4.12
C LEU A 84 -1.07 9.97 4.25
N ILE A 85 -1.04 9.44 5.49
CA ILE A 85 -1.14 8.00 5.76
C ILE A 85 -2.48 7.45 5.27
N LEU A 86 -3.59 8.13 5.59
CA LEU A 86 -4.93 7.75 5.14
C LEU A 86 -5.04 7.76 3.62
N ALA A 87 -4.51 8.78 2.95
CA ALA A 87 -4.50 8.85 1.50
C ALA A 87 -3.70 7.69 0.87
N GLY A 88 -2.56 7.32 1.48
CA GLY A 88 -1.80 6.14 1.08
C GLY A 88 -2.58 4.83 1.25
N ALA A 89 -3.29 4.66 2.37
CA ALA A 89 -4.13 3.49 2.61
C ALA A 89 -5.29 3.41 1.61
N VAL A 90 -5.95 4.54 1.32
CA VAL A 90 -7.01 4.64 0.32
C VAL A 90 -6.49 4.25 -1.07
N ALA A 91 -5.27 4.66 -1.44
CA ALA A 91 -4.68 4.27 -2.72
C ALA A 91 -4.55 2.74 -2.85
N VAL A 92 -4.08 2.06 -1.80
CA VAL A 92 -3.97 0.58 -1.78
C VAL A 92 -5.34 -0.10 -1.86
N ILE A 93 -6.32 0.41 -1.10
CA ILE A 93 -7.68 -0.14 -1.09
C ILE A 93 -8.34 0.07 -2.47
N ALA A 94 -8.19 1.26 -3.05
CA ALA A 94 -8.77 1.62 -4.34
C ALA A 94 -8.22 0.75 -5.46
N THR A 95 -6.91 0.47 -5.50
CA THR A 95 -6.34 -0.44 -6.52
C THR A 95 -6.80 -1.88 -6.32
N GLY A 96 -6.90 -2.36 -5.08
CA GLY A 96 -7.43 -3.68 -4.76
C GLY A 96 -8.90 -3.83 -5.18
N PHE A 97 -9.72 -2.83 -4.90
CA PHE A 97 -11.12 -2.78 -5.32
C PHE A 97 -11.25 -2.71 -6.85
N TYR A 98 -10.47 -1.85 -7.50
CA TYR A 98 -10.41 -1.75 -8.96
C TYR A 98 -10.05 -3.09 -9.59
N CYS A 99 -9.04 -3.79 -9.06
CA CYS A 99 -8.66 -5.10 -9.56
C CYS A 99 -9.79 -6.12 -9.41
N ASN A 100 -10.47 -6.11 -8.27
CA ASN A 100 -11.63 -6.96 -8.01
C ASN A 100 -12.78 -6.71 -9.01
N VAL A 101 -13.14 -5.46 -9.26
CA VAL A 101 -14.25 -5.13 -10.18
C VAL A 101 -13.89 -5.45 -11.62
N LYS A 102 -12.66 -5.13 -12.04
CA LYS A 102 -12.25 -5.24 -13.45
C LYS A 102 -11.90 -6.66 -13.86
N PHE A 103 -11.22 -7.43 -13.01
CA PHE A 103 -10.62 -8.71 -13.39
C PHE A 103 -11.35 -9.95 -12.87
N ARG A 104 -12.40 -9.78 -12.06
CA ARG A 104 -13.19 -10.91 -11.55
C ARG A 104 -14.00 -11.57 -12.67
N ILE A 105 -14.00 -12.89 -12.66
CA ILE A 105 -14.83 -13.71 -13.56
C ILE A 105 -16.28 -13.59 -13.09
N LYS A 106 -17.19 -13.23 -14.01
CA LYS A 106 -18.62 -13.18 -13.71
C LYS A 106 -19.18 -14.61 -13.79
N PRO A 107 -19.93 -15.08 -12.78
CA PRO A 107 -20.68 -16.31 -12.93
C PRO A 107 -21.71 -16.12 -14.05
N GLU A 108 -21.82 -17.13 -14.92
CA GLU A 108 -22.86 -17.21 -15.96
C GLU A 108 -24.26 -17.36 -15.35
#